data_AF-A0AAD1IL27-F1
#
_entry.id   AF-A0AAD1IL27-F1
#
_cell.length_a   1.000
_cell.length_b   1.000
_cell.length_c   1.000
_cell.angle_alpha   90.00
_cell.angle_beta   90.00
_cell.angle_gamma   90.00
#
_symmetry.space_group_name_H-M   'P 1'
#
loop_
_entity.id
_entity.type
_entity.pdbx_description
1 polymer ?
#
loop_
_entity_poly.entity_id
_entity_poly.type
_entity_poly.pdbx_seq_one_letter_code
_entity_poly.pdbx_strand_id
1 'polypeptide(L)'
;MWYYNGLGNAEAIAGEQITTDLSIPRTQWFPAANPHDRNDYRDNGRFIFNYVFYDSEIRVGQPHLRSGAGSFAWLNNNPGNLTGHVGGPDFGQYIDKFNWHNFLIFPDYATGFTAIGAFLRQGIYPPLSILEAFRRYAPASDGNTPDVYAADVAAAAGVPMDTPVGDLGDDQMYEMQLKIAQIEGTVEGTTYAYNSPDLPPAIQALVSEL
;
A
#
# COMPACT_ATOMS: atom_id res chain seq x y z
N MET A 1 3.78 -10.38 -4.25
CA MET A 1 3.36 -11.79 -4.34
C MET A 1 2.45 -12.12 -3.17
N TRP A 2 1.41 -12.92 -3.38
CA TRP A 2 0.54 -13.41 -2.31
C TRP A 2 0.86 -14.87 -1.99
N TYR A 3 0.79 -15.21 -0.71
CA TYR A 3 1.02 -16.55 -0.18
C TYR A 3 -0.08 -16.90 0.82
N TYR A 4 -0.70 -18.08 0.67
CA TYR A 4 -1.55 -18.68 1.68
C TYR A 4 -0.85 -19.92 2.24
N ASN A 5 -0.73 -19.98 3.57
CA ASN A 5 0.11 -20.99 4.23
C ASN A 5 -0.56 -22.36 4.44
N GLY A 6 -1.76 -22.58 3.91
CA GLY A 6 -2.46 -23.87 4.01
C GLY A 6 -3.10 -24.18 5.36
N LEU A 7 -3.01 -23.29 6.36
CA LEU A 7 -3.53 -23.51 7.72
C LEU A 7 -4.97 -23.00 7.93
N GLY A 8 -5.69 -22.73 6.83
CA GLY A 8 -7.06 -22.25 6.84
C GLY A 8 -8.07 -23.22 7.45
N ASN A 9 -9.29 -22.72 7.64
CA ASN A 9 -10.43 -23.52 8.08
C ASN A 9 -10.99 -24.40 6.94
N ALA A 10 -12.10 -25.09 7.21
CA ALA A 10 -12.75 -26.00 6.25
C ALA A 10 -13.25 -25.32 4.96
N GLU A 11 -13.30 -23.98 4.92
CA GLU A 11 -13.73 -23.19 3.77
C GLU A 11 -12.57 -22.85 2.82
N ALA A 12 -11.34 -23.21 3.20
CA ALA A 12 -10.14 -23.01 2.42
C ALA A 12 -9.72 -24.28 1.67
N ILE A 13 -9.02 -24.10 0.55
CA ILE A 13 -8.37 -25.22 -0.12
C ILE A 13 -7.21 -25.78 0.72
N ALA A 14 -6.89 -27.05 0.48
CA ALA A 14 -5.81 -27.73 1.16
C ALA A 14 -4.44 -27.30 0.59
N GLY A 15 -3.45 -27.23 1.48
CA GLY A 15 -2.05 -26.97 1.13
C GLY A 15 -1.73 -25.50 0.90
N GLU A 16 -0.43 -25.23 0.81
CA GLU A 16 0.11 -23.90 0.53
C GLU A 16 -0.24 -23.44 -0.89
N GLN A 17 -0.42 -22.13 -1.07
CA GLN A 17 -0.75 -21.52 -2.35
C GLN A 17 0.06 -20.26 -2.57
N ILE A 18 0.45 -20.00 -3.82
CA ILE A 18 1.20 -18.80 -4.22
C ILE A 18 0.52 -18.20 -5.44
N THR A 19 0.48 -16.87 -5.52
CA THR A 19 0.27 -16.17 -6.79
C THR A 19 1.13 -14.92 -6.90
N THR A 20 1.54 -14.60 -8.12
CA THR A 20 2.14 -13.31 -8.48
C THR A 20 1.11 -12.31 -9.02
N ASP A 21 -0.17 -12.71 -9.09
CA ASP A 21 -1.26 -11.80 -9.47
C ASP A 21 -1.35 -10.62 -8.50
N LEU A 22 -1.82 -9.48 -9.03
CA LEU A 22 -2.01 -8.26 -8.25
C LEU A 22 -2.98 -8.45 -7.07
N SER A 23 -4.02 -9.27 -7.28
CA SER A 23 -5.07 -9.54 -6.30
C SER A 23 -4.98 -10.97 -5.77
N ILE A 24 -5.39 -11.15 -4.51
CA ILE A 24 -5.56 -12.48 -3.91
C ILE A 24 -6.59 -13.27 -4.74
N PRO A 25 -6.30 -14.52 -5.18
CA PRO A 25 -7.22 -15.41 -5.91
C PRO A 25 -8.32 -15.97 -4.98
N ARG A 26 -9.09 -15.08 -4.38
CA ARG A 26 -9.93 -15.36 -3.21
C ARG A 26 -10.91 -16.51 -3.41
N THR A 27 -11.64 -16.55 -4.54
CA THR A 27 -12.59 -17.64 -4.81
C THR A 27 -11.91 -18.95 -5.23
N GLN A 28 -10.61 -18.90 -5.59
CA GLN A 28 -9.83 -20.11 -5.85
C GLN A 28 -9.29 -20.67 -4.53
N TRP A 29 -8.80 -19.82 -3.63
CA TRP A 29 -8.26 -20.22 -2.33
C TRP A 29 -9.33 -20.52 -1.29
N PHE A 30 -10.47 -19.84 -1.38
CA PHE A 30 -11.62 -19.97 -0.48
C PHE A 30 -12.89 -20.14 -1.32
N PRO A 31 -13.22 -21.36 -1.79
CA PRO A 31 -14.31 -21.58 -2.75
C PRO A 31 -15.70 -21.16 -2.26
N ALA A 32 -15.91 -21.14 -0.94
CA ALA A 32 -17.16 -20.71 -0.32
C ALA A 32 -17.28 -19.18 -0.15
N ALA A 33 -16.27 -18.43 -0.58
CA ALA A 33 -16.24 -16.99 -0.46
C ALA A 33 -17.25 -16.31 -1.39
N ASN A 34 -18.00 -15.33 -0.87
CA ASN A 34 -19.01 -14.59 -1.61
C ASN A 34 -18.35 -13.86 -2.80
N PRO A 35 -18.64 -14.20 -4.07
CA PRO A 35 -17.97 -13.60 -5.23
C PRO A 35 -18.18 -12.09 -5.35
N HIS A 36 -19.22 -11.54 -4.70
CA HIS A 36 -19.54 -10.11 -4.71
C HIS A 36 -18.94 -9.31 -3.56
N ASP A 37 -18.32 -9.95 -2.57
CA ASP A 37 -17.58 -9.29 -1.51
C ASP A 37 -16.07 -9.52 -1.70
N ARG A 38 -15.34 -8.45 -2.03
CA ARG A 38 -13.89 -8.54 -2.29
C ARG A 38 -13.06 -8.85 -1.03
N ASN A 39 -13.64 -8.65 0.15
CA ASN A 39 -12.99 -8.82 1.44
C ASN A 39 -13.43 -10.11 2.17
N ASP A 40 -14.32 -10.90 1.59
CA ASP A 40 -14.73 -12.17 2.19
C ASP A 40 -13.66 -13.24 1.97
N TYR A 41 -12.79 -13.43 2.96
CA TYR A 41 -11.80 -14.52 2.99
C TYR A 41 -12.25 -15.70 3.85
N ARG A 42 -13.54 -15.78 4.23
CA ARG A 42 -14.09 -16.84 5.09
C ARG A 42 -13.30 -17.02 6.40
N ASP A 43 -12.92 -15.92 7.03
CA ASP A 43 -12.09 -15.87 8.25
C ASP A 43 -10.65 -16.43 8.11
N ASN A 44 -10.16 -16.62 6.89
CA ASN A 44 -8.81 -17.12 6.62
C ASN A 44 -7.75 -16.04 6.40
N GLY A 45 -8.10 -14.75 6.53
CA GLY A 45 -7.16 -13.66 6.26
C GLY A 45 -5.83 -13.76 7.03
N ARG A 46 -5.87 -14.24 8.28
CA ARG A 46 -4.65 -14.47 9.10
C ARG A 46 -3.66 -15.50 8.54
N PHE A 47 -4.05 -16.24 7.51
CA PHE A 47 -3.23 -17.23 6.84
C PHE A 47 -2.73 -16.75 5.48
N ILE A 48 -3.06 -15.52 5.09
CA ILE A 48 -2.66 -14.89 3.84
C ILE A 48 -1.57 -13.85 4.14
N PHE A 49 -0.52 -13.88 3.34
CA PHE A 49 0.66 -13.05 3.47
C PHE A 49 1.00 -12.39 2.12
N ASN A 50 1.47 -11.16 2.17
CA ASN A 50 2.01 -10.44 1.02
C ASN A 50 3.52 -10.33 1.18
N TYR A 51 4.24 -10.74 0.14
CA TYR A 51 5.69 -10.70 0.04
C TYR A 51 6.10 -9.65 -1.00
N VAL A 52 7.01 -8.77 -0.61
CA VAL A 52 7.70 -7.81 -1.48
C VAL A 52 9.20 -8.10 -1.43
N PHE A 53 9.80 -8.25 -2.61
CA PHE A 53 11.20 -8.62 -2.78
C PHE A 53 11.99 -7.38 -3.19
N TYR A 54 12.86 -6.92 -2.30
CA TYR A 54 13.83 -5.85 -2.54
C TYR A 54 15.21 -6.46 -2.78
N ASP A 55 16.14 -5.69 -3.35
CA ASP A 55 17.48 -6.19 -3.67
C ASP A 55 18.24 -6.76 -2.45
N SER A 56 17.99 -6.22 -1.26
CA SER A 56 18.68 -6.61 -0.02
C SER A 56 17.86 -7.48 0.92
N GLU A 57 16.53 -7.50 0.79
CA GLU A 57 15.63 -8.13 1.77
C GLU A 57 14.29 -8.55 1.16
N ILE A 58 13.61 -9.44 1.87
CA ILE A 58 12.23 -9.82 1.60
C ILE A 58 11.37 -9.27 2.74
N ARG A 59 10.35 -8.48 2.41
CA ARG A 59 9.38 -7.98 3.39
C ARG A 59 8.08 -8.76 3.32
N VAL A 60 7.53 -9.07 4.49
CA VAL A 60 6.31 -9.87 4.63
C VAL A 60 5.33 -9.16 5.55
N GLY A 61 4.08 -9.12 5.12
CA GLY A 61 2.97 -8.55 5.88
C GLY A 61 1.65 -9.24 5.60
N GLN A 62 0.62 -8.81 6.31
CA GLN A 62 -0.77 -9.22 6.15
C GLN A 62 -1.65 -7.97 5.96
N PRO A 63 -1.34 -7.12 4.96
CA PRO A 63 -1.87 -5.76 4.88
C PRO A 63 -3.38 -5.70 4.60
N HIS A 64 -3.98 -6.80 4.17
CA HIS A 64 -5.43 -6.90 3.99
C HIS A 64 -6.19 -7.02 5.33
N LEU A 65 -5.49 -7.40 6.41
CA LEU A 65 -6.04 -7.36 7.77
C LEU A 65 -5.85 -5.97 8.35
N ARG A 66 -6.93 -5.35 8.83
CA ARG A 66 -6.90 -4.01 9.45
C ARG A 66 -5.89 -3.90 10.61
N SER A 67 -5.68 -5.00 11.35
CA SER A 67 -4.73 -5.08 12.47
C SER A 67 -3.56 -6.03 12.18
N GLY A 68 -3.31 -6.35 10.90
CA GLY A 68 -2.20 -7.21 10.49
C GLY A 68 -0.86 -6.48 10.55
N ALA A 69 0.21 -7.24 10.75
CA ALA A 69 1.57 -6.72 10.62
C ALA A 69 1.89 -6.41 9.15
N GLY A 70 2.80 -5.49 8.88
CA GLY A 70 3.25 -5.16 7.52
C GLY A 70 2.17 -4.54 6.65
N SER A 71 1.81 -3.30 6.97
CA SER A 71 0.93 -2.43 6.16
C SER A 71 1.44 -2.24 4.72
N PHE A 72 0.59 -1.81 3.78
CA PHE A 72 1.03 -1.49 2.41
C PHE A 72 2.06 -0.36 2.38
N ALA A 73 1.90 0.67 3.21
CA ALA A 73 2.86 1.75 3.32
C ALA A 73 4.26 1.24 3.69
N TRP A 74 4.34 0.31 4.64
CA TRP A 74 5.60 -0.33 5.03
C TRP A 74 6.15 -1.30 3.98
N LEU A 75 5.30 -2.19 3.46
CA LEU A 75 5.69 -3.21 2.48
C LEU A 75 6.26 -2.59 1.21
N ASN A 76 5.72 -1.44 0.82
CA ASN A 76 6.02 -0.81 -0.46
C ASN A 76 6.96 0.39 -0.35
N ASN A 77 7.47 0.71 0.85
CA ASN A 77 8.13 2.00 1.13
C ASN A 77 7.30 3.21 0.65
N ASN A 78 5.98 3.14 0.80
CA ASN A 78 5.04 4.09 0.23
C ASN A 78 4.24 4.78 1.34
N PRO A 79 4.85 5.71 2.09
CA PRO A 79 4.20 6.36 3.23
C PRO A 79 2.95 7.16 2.85
N GLY A 80 2.74 7.49 1.58
CA GLY A 80 1.53 8.15 1.11
C GLY A 80 0.42 7.19 0.66
N ASN A 81 0.65 5.87 0.63
CA ASN A 81 -0.23 4.92 -0.05
C ASN A 81 -0.58 5.35 -1.50
N LEU A 82 0.39 5.95 -2.20
CA LEU A 82 0.22 6.43 -3.57
C LEU A 82 -0.08 5.27 -4.52
N THR A 83 -1.04 5.47 -5.42
CA THR A 83 -1.39 4.50 -6.47
C THR A 83 -0.94 4.98 -7.85
N GLY A 84 -0.61 4.04 -8.74
CA GLY A 84 -0.23 4.33 -10.12
C GLY A 84 -1.00 3.52 -11.16
N HIS A 85 -0.52 3.62 -12.40
CA HIS A 85 -0.97 2.82 -13.53
C HIS A 85 0.19 2.64 -14.50
N VAL A 86 0.10 1.62 -15.37
CA VAL A 86 1.12 1.34 -16.38
C VAL A 86 1.33 2.56 -17.28
N GLY A 87 2.59 2.96 -17.46
CA GLY A 87 2.95 4.17 -18.22
C GLY A 87 2.58 5.49 -17.54
N GLY A 88 2.25 5.48 -16.25
CA GLY A 88 2.02 6.67 -15.45
C GLY A 88 3.30 7.47 -15.15
N PRO A 89 3.18 8.61 -14.43
CA PRO A 89 4.33 9.44 -14.10
C PRO A 89 5.35 8.71 -13.22
N ASP A 90 6.62 9.07 -13.40
CA ASP A 90 7.73 8.57 -12.58
C ASP A 90 7.96 9.49 -11.37
N PHE A 91 7.86 8.91 -10.18
CA PHE A 91 8.14 9.53 -8.88
C PHE A 91 9.30 8.85 -8.15
N GLY A 92 10.09 8.01 -8.84
CA GLY A 92 11.17 7.20 -8.28
C GLY A 92 10.74 5.81 -7.82
N GLN A 93 9.50 5.39 -8.11
CA GLN A 93 9.05 4.01 -7.91
C GLN A 93 9.74 3.05 -8.89
N TYR A 94 9.62 1.74 -8.63
CA TYR A 94 9.89 0.75 -9.67
C TYR A 94 8.83 0.85 -10.78
N ILE A 95 9.29 1.15 -12.01
CA ILE A 95 8.43 1.34 -13.18
C ILE A 95 7.58 0.10 -13.45
N ASP A 96 6.28 0.31 -13.67
CA ASP A 96 5.27 -0.70 -13.99
C ASP A 96 5.19 -1.89 -12.98
N LYS A 97 5.71 -1.70 -11.75
CA LYS A 97 5.54 -2.65 -10.65
C LYS A 97 4.57 -2.08 -9.63
N PHE A 98 3.54 -2.87 -9.33
CA PHE A 98 2.49 -2.48 -8.41
C PHE A 98 2.20 -3.58 -7.40
N ASN A 99 1.82 -3.17 -6.19
CA ASN A 99 1.17 -4.04 -5.23
C ASN A 99 -0.36 -3.85 -5.33
N TRP A 100 -1.11 -4.60 -4.54
CA TRP A 100 -2.58 -4.58 -4.52
C TRP A 100 -3.16 -3.16 -4.54
N HIS A 101 -4.33 -2.97 -5.16
CA HIS A 101 -4.91 -1.64 -5.45
C HIS A 101 -4.04 -0.70 -6.30
N ASN A 102 -3.04 -1.24 -7.01
CA ASN A 102 -2.05 -0.49 -7.78
C ASN A 102 -1.15 0.42 -6.91
N PHE A 103 -0.92 0.07 -5.65
CA PHE A 103 0.03 0.80 -4.82
C PHE A 103 1.42 0.79 -5.47
N LEU A 104 2.02 1.96 -5.57
CA LEU A 104 3.40 2.14 -6.02
C LEU A 104 4.35 1.49 -5.01
N ILE A 105 5.45 0.94 -5.53
CA ILE A 105 6.52 0.32 -4.75
C ILE A 105 7.79 1.15 -4.95
N PHE A 106 8.34 1.69 -3.87
CA PHE A 106 9.55 2.51 -3.89
C PHE A 106 10.76 1.74 -3.38
N PRO A 107 11.97 2.05 -3.86
CA PRO A 107 13.20 1.39 -3.43
C PRO A 107 13.48 1.61 -1.94
N ASP A 108 13.15 2.78 -1.41
CA ASP A 108 13.31 3.13 0.00
C ASP A 108 12.26 4.15 0.46
N TYR A 109 12.14 4.29 1.79
CA TYR A 109 11.16 5.18 2.42
C TYR A 109 11.35 6.65 2.01
N ALA A 110 12.60 7.11 1.87
CA ALA A 110 12.88 8.52 1.55
C ALA A 110 12.40 8.88 0.14
N THR A 111 12.56 7.95 -0.80
CA THR A 111 12.05 8.06 -2.17
C THR A 111 10.52 8.12 -2.17
N GLY A 112 9.87 7.19 -1.47
CA GLY A 112 8.40 7.20 -1.36
C GLY A 112 7.83 8.41 -0.62
N PHE A 113 8.54 8.93 0.39
CA PHE A 113 8.17 10.16 1.08
C PHE A 113 8.27 11.38 0.15
N THR A 114 9.35 11.48 -0.62
CA THR A 114 9.55 12.56 -1.62
C THR A 114 8.48 12.50 -2.72
N ALA A 115 8.06 11.28 -3.09
CA ALA A 115 7.04 11.07 -4.12
C ALA A 115 5.68 11.70 -3.76
N ILE A 116 5.34 11.87 -2.49
CA ILE A 116 4.07 12.50 -2.05
C ILE A 116 3.97 13.93 -2.59
N GLY A 117 5.01 14.75 -2.39
CA GLY A 117 5.03 16.12 -2.90
C GLY A 117 5.08 16.18 -4.41
N ALA A 118 5.88 15.30 -5.04
CA ALA A 118 5.96 15.22 -6.50
C ALA A 118 4.59 14.87 -7.12
N PHE A 119 3.84 13.97 -6.50
CA PHE A 119 2.49 13.59 -6.90
C PHE A 119 1.50 14.75 -6.78
N LEU A 120 1.50 15.46 -5.64
CA LEU A 120 0.58 16.58 -5.38
C LEU A 120 0.89 17.84 -6.20
N ARG A 121 2.15 18.02 -6.63
CA ARG A 121 2.57 19.12 -7.51
C ARG A 121 2.31 18.85 -9.00
N GLN A 122 1.71 17.71 -9.36
CA GLN A 122 1.51 17.33 -10.77
C GLN A 122 0.06 16.96 -11.10
N GLY A 123 -0.21 16.90 -12.41
CA GLY A 123 -1.49 16.47 -12.95
C GLY A 123 -2.64 17.37 -12.53
N ILE A 124 -3.62 16.79 -11.84
CA ILE A 124 -4.88 17.46 -11.51
C ILE A 124 -4.87 18.17 -10.15
N TYR A 125 -3.87 17.92 -9.29
CA TYR A 125 -3.86 18.40 -7.91
C TYR A 125 -3.51 19.88 -7.75
N PRO A 126 -2.55 20.47 -8.49
CA PRO A 126 -2.13 21.85 -8.26
C PRO A 126 -3.25 22.90 -8.24
N PRO A 127 -4.25 22.87 -9.14
CA PRO A 127 -5.33 23.87 -9.11
C PRO A 127 -6.42 23.60 -8.06
N LEU A 128 -6.42 22.44 -7.39
CA LEU A 128 -7.41 22.10 -6.38
C LEU A 128 -7.07 22.78 -5.06
N SER A 129 -8.09 23.21 -4.32
CA SER A 129 -7.93 23.49 -2.89
C SER A 129 -7.49 22.23 -2.15
N ILE A 130 -6.86 22.37 -0.98
CA ILE A 130 -6.52 21.23 -0.11
C ILE A 130 -7.77 20.37 0.15
N LEU A 131 -8.92 20.98 0.42
CA LEU A 131 -10.17 20.24 0.61
C LEU A 131 -10.55 19.38 -0.60
N GLU A 132 -10.52 19.94 -1.80
CA GLU A 132 -10.84 19.21 -3.03
C GLU A 132 -9.81 18.14 -3.36
N ALA A 133 -8.53 18.44 -3.15
CA ALA A 133 -7.43 17.50 -3.33
C ALA A 133 -7.62 16.25 -2.46
N PHE A 134 -7.95 16.41 -1.17
CA PHE A 134 -8.10 15.27 -0.26
C PHE A 134 -9.41 14.52 -0.42
N ARG A 135 -10.48 15.17 -0.89
CA ARG A 135 -11.69 14.47 -1.36
C ARG A 135 -11.42 13.57 -2.56
N ARG A 136 -10.39 13.87 -3.35
CA ARG A 136 -9.93 13.02 -4.46
C ARG A 136 -8.90 11.98 -4.02
N TYR A 137 -8.00 12.35 -3.14
CA TYR A 137 -6.92 11.49 -2.63
C TYR A 137 -7.48 10.33 -1.77
N ALA A 138 -8.39 10.65 -0.84
CA ALA A 138 -9.00 9.71 0.10
C ALA A 138 -10.52 9.86 0.09
N PRO A 139 -11.22 9.43 -0.97
CA PRO A 139 -12.64 9.69 -1.14
C PRO A 139 -13.48 9.00 -0.06
N ALA A 140 -14.57 9.67 0.35
CA ALA A 140 -15.49 9.15 1.37
C ALA A 140 -16.20 7.86 0.94
N SER A 141 -16.33 7.60 -0.37
CA SER A 141 -16.89 6.34 -0.91
C SER A 141 -16.12 5.11 -0.46
N ASP A 142 -14.84 5.30 -0.13
CA ASP A 142 -13.95 4.22 0.27
C ASP A 142 -13.89 4.08 1.80
N GLY A 143 -14.80 4.77 2.51
CA GLY A 143 -14.90 4.76 3.98
C GLY A 143 -13.98 5.76 4.69
N ASN A 144 -13.38 6.70 3.94
CA ASN A 144 -12.50 7.73 4.48
C ASN A 144 -13.26 8.96 5.01
N THR A 145 -12.55 9.83 5.73
CA THR A 145 -13.03 11.14 6.20
C THR A 145 -12.23 12.29 5.57
N PRO A 146 -12.40 12.55 4.26
CA PRO A 146 -11.52 13.47 3.51
C PRO A 146 -11.48 14.89 4.05
N ASP A 147 -12.59 15.40 4.58
CA ASP A 147 -12.66 16.76 5.12
C ASP A 147 -11.84 16.89 6.42
N VAL A 148 -11.79 15.82 7.25
CA VAL A 148 -10.93 15.77 8.44
C VAL A 148 -9.47 15.68 8.02
N TYR A 149 -9.16 14.83 7.03
CA TYR A 149 -7.82 14.71 6.47
C TYR A 149 -7.32 16.06 5.92
N ALA A 150 -8.14 16.74 5.11
CA ALA A 150 -7.85 18.07 4.58
C ALA A 150 -7.58 19.10 5.69
N ALA A 151 -8.37 19.08 6.77
CA ALA A 151 -8.17 19.98 7.90
C ALA A 151 -6.84 19.73 8.59
N ASP A 152 -6.49 18.47 8.82
CA ASP A 152 -5.25 18.08 9.50
C ASP A 152 -4.01 18.46 8.68
N VAL A 153 -4.02 18.22 7.36
CA VAL A 153 -2.89 18.57 6.50
C VAL A 153 -2.76 20.07 6.26
N ALA A 154 -3.88 20.80 6.17
CA ALA A 154 -3.88 22.26 6.05
C ALA A 154 -3.34 22.91 7.33
N ALA A 155 -3.77 22.41 8.49
CA ALA A 155 -3.29 22.85 9.79
C ALA A 155 -1.78 22.59 9.96
N ALA A 156 -1.28 21.42 9.52
CA ALA A 156 0.16 21.12 9.52
C ALA A 156 0.95 22.08 8.61
N ALA A 157 0.45 22.35 7.40
CA ALA A 157 1.06 23.28 6.46
C ALA A 157 0.88 24.77 6.85
N GLY A 158 0.13 25.07 7.91
CA GLY A 158 -0.09 26.42 8.40
C GLY A 158 -0.95 27.30 7.46
N VAL A 159 -1.84 26.70 6.69
CA VAL A 159 -2.68 27.39 5.69
C VAL A 159 -4.16 27.04 5.82
N PRO A 160 -5.07 27.88 5.28
CA PRO A 160 -6.48 27.53 5.11
C PRO A 160 -6.71 26.35 4.15
N MET A 161 -7.79 25.57 4.37
CA MET A 161 -8.15 24.42 3.50
C MET A 161 -8.55 24.80 2.07
N ASP A 162 -8.94 26.06 1.83
CA ASP A 162 -9.26 26.58 0.49
C ASP A 162 -8.02 27.03 -0.29
N THR A 163 -6.82 26.98 0.32
CA THR A 163 -5.54 27.23 -0.36
C THR A 163 -5.32 26.22 -1.49
N PRO A 164 -5.02 26.66 -2.72
CA PRO A 164 -4.63 25.75 -3.79
C PRO A 164 -3.36 24.97 -3.45
N VAL A 165 -3.32 23.67 -3.73
CA VAL A 165 -2.14 22.81 -3.47
C VAL A 165 -0.89 23.31 -4.21
N GLY A 166 -1.07 23.86 -5.41
CA GLY A 166 0.00 24.44 -6.22
C GLY A 166 0.65 25.69 -5.62
N ASP A 167 -0.06 26.39 -4.72
CA ASP A 167 0.43 27.61 -4.08
C ASP A 167 1.31 27.32 -2.85
N LEU A 168 1.40 26.05 -2.42
CA LEU A 168 2.23 25.66 -1.29
C LEU A 168 3.72 25.79 -1.62
N GLY A 169 4.43 26.56 -0.79
CA GLY A 169 5.90 26.58 -0.76
C GLY A 169 6.48 25.24 -0.32
N ASP A 170 7.79 25.06 -0.46
CA ASP A 170 8.44 23.77 -0.18
C ASP A 170 8.31 23.35 1.28
N ASP A 171 8.46 24.27 2.23
CA ASP A 171 8.29 23.98 3.66
C ASP A 171 6.85 23.55 3.97
N GLN A 172 5.85 24.21 3.37
CA GLN A 172 4.43 23.88 3.57
C GLN A 172 4.08 22.51 2.96
N MET A 173 4.62 22.23 1.76
CA MET A 173 4.47 20.92 1.13
C MET A 173 5.14 19.83 1.97
N TYR A 174 6.32 20.10 2.54
CA TYR A 174 6.99 19.16 3.43
C TYR A 174 6.17 18.83 4.68
N GLU A 175 5.59 19.83 5.35
CA GLU A 175 4.70 19.61 6.50
C GLU A 175 3.43 18.83 6.11
N MET A 176 2.87 19.11 4.93
CA MET A 176 1.77 18.32 4.36
C MET A 176 2.18 16.86 4.15
N GLN A 177 3.36 16.58 3.58
CA GLN A 177 3.88 15.22 3.39
C GLN A 177 4.06 14.49 4.72
N LEU A 178 4.63 15.15 5.74
CA LEU A 178 4.78 14.58 7.08
C LEU A 178 3.42 14.19 7.67
N LYS A 179 2.42 15.06 7.53
CA LYS A 179 1.08 14.78 8.03
C LYS A 179 0.38 13.66 7.27
N ILE A 180 0.52 13.60 5.94
CA ILE A 180 0.04 12.47 5.12
C ILE A 180 0.65 11.17 5.63
N ALA A 181 1.98 11.09 5.73
CA ALA A 181 2.67 9.90 6.20
C ALA A 181 2.23 9.47 7.62
N GLN A 182 1.93 10.45 8.50
CA GLN A 182 1.40 10.18 9.82
C GLN A 182 -0.02 9.60 9.80
N ILE A 183 -0.91 10.15 8.95
CA ILE A 183 -2.31 9.73 8.85
C ILE A 183 -2.43 8.36 8.20
N GLU A 184 -1.71 8.13 7.09
CA GLU A 184 -1.65 6.82 6.45
C GLU A 184 -1.10 5.76 7.41
N GLY A 185 -0.09 6.15 8.19
CA GLY A 185 0.53 5.32 9.20
C GLY A 185 1.33 4.16 8.60
N THR A 186 2.12 3.52 9.44
CA THR A 186 2.89 2.34 9.05
C THR A 186 2.87 1.35 10.20
N VAL A 187 2.48 0.12 9.87
CA VAL A 187 2.64 -1.04 10.74
C VAL A 187 3.75 -1.89 10.14
N GLU A 188 4.83 -2.08 10.90
CA GLU A 188 5.95 -2.92 10.48
C GLU A 188 5.53 -4.38 10.37
N GLY A 189 6.14 -5.09 9.43
CA GLY A 189 5.97 -6.52 9.23
C GLY A 189 7.22 -7.29 9.64
N THR A 190 7.52 -8.35 8.90
CA THR A 190 8.73 -9.15 9.10
C THR A 190 9.65 -9.02 7.90
N THR A 191 10.95 -8.90 8.16
CA THR A 191 11.99 -8.91 7.12
C THR A 191 12.76 -10.23 7.17
N TYR A 192 13.12 -10.74 6.00
CA TYR A 192 13.95 -11.92 5.84
C TYR A 192 15.10 -11.64 4.89
N ALA A 193 16.27 -12.23 5.18
CA ALA A 193 17.30 -12.41 4.16
C ALA A 193 16.85 -13.48 3.16
N TYR A 194 17.34 -13.42 1.92
CA TYR A 194 17.00 -14.38 0.86
C TYR A 194 17.34 -15.83 1.20
N ASN A 195 18.37 -16.07 2.01
CA ASN A 195 18.77 -17.39 2.49
C ASN A 195 18.21 -17.76 3.87
N SER A 196 17.19 -17.03 4.36
CA SER A 196 16.62 -17.29 5.67
C SER A 196 15.96 -18.68 5.72
N PRO A 197 16.31 -19.53 6.69
CA PRO A 197 15.67 -20.84 6.86
C PRO A 197 14.21 -20.73 7.33
N ASP A 198 13.79 -19.55 7.80
CA ASP A 198 12.43 -19.30 8.32
C ASP A 198 11.43 -18.97 7.20
N LEU A 199 11.90 -18.76 5.97
CA LEU A 199 11.02 -18.63 4.81
C LEU A 199 10.29 -19.97 4.56
N PRO A 200 9.00 -19.96 4.16
CA PRO A 200 8.34 -21.18 3.75
C PRO A 200 9.07 -21.86 2.59
N PRO A 201 9.13 -23.21 2.51
CA PRO A 201 9.85 -23.91 1.46
C PRO A 201 9.44 -23.49 0.04
N ALA A 202 8.15 -23.22 -0.17
CA ALA A 202 7.66 -22.73 -1.46
C ALA A 202 8.19 -21.34 -1.83
N ILE A 203 8.46 -20.47 -0.84
CA ILE A 203 9.10 -19.17 -1.07
C ILE A 203 10.61 -19.33 -1.30
N GLN A 204 11.28 -20.22 -0.57
CA GLN A 204 12.71 -20.52 -0.79
C GLN A 204 12.97 -21.05 -2.21
N ALA A 205 12.07 -21.91 -2.72
CA ALA A 205 12.14 -22.41 -4.09
C ALA A 205 12.04 -21.27 -5.11
N LEU A 206 11.05 -20.37 -4.96
CA LEU A 206 10.89 -19.22 -5.85
C LEU A 206 12.10 -18.28 -5.81
N VAL A 207 12.63 -17.99 -4.63
CA VAL A 207 13.83 -17.17 -4.46
C VAL A 207 15.04 -17.74 -5.21
N SER A 208 15.17 -19.07 -5.25
CA SER A 208 16.29 -19.73 -5.92
C SER A 208 16.23 -19.63 -7.46
N GLU A 209 15.09 -19.18 -8.01
CA GLU A 209 14.86 -19.01 -9.45
C GLU A 209 14.98 -17.54 -9.91
N LEU A 210 15.08 -16.58 -8.97
CA LEU A 210 15.25 -15.14 -9.22
C LEU A 210 16.73 -14.77 -9.43
#